data_AF-A0A9D1E476-F1
#
_entry.id   AF-A0A9D1E476-F1
#
_cell.length_a   1.000
_cell.length_b   1.000
_cell.length_c   1.000
_cell.angle_alpha   90.00
_cell.angle_beta   90.00
_cell.angle_gamma   90.00
#
_symmetry.space_group_name_H-M   'P 1'
#
loop_
_entity.id
_entity.type
_entity.pdbx_description
1 polymer ?
#
loop_
_entity_poly.entity_id
_entity_poly.type
_entity_poly.pdbx_seq_one_letter_code
_entity_poly.pdbx_strand_id
1 'polypeptide(L)'
;MKREMTCPCCGTKFEGDFYDECPQCCWVCDGFLWDEKDLFDDDLIGPNPLPLGKAQELYAQGKDIYGDPIKKINKNGRKYHKNTVRQEP
;
A
#
# COMPACT_ATOMS: atom_id res chain seq x y z
N MET A 1 -1.48 -11.45 14.72
CA MET A 1 -2.21 -12.66 14.26
C MET A 1 -2.68 -12.33 12.85
N LYS A 2 -2.32 -13.14 11.85
CA LYS A 2 -2.62 -12.80 10.46
C LYS A 2 -4.12 -12.85 10.17
N ARG A 3 -4.60 -11.91 9.36
CA ARG A 3 -6.00 -11.81 8.93
C ARG A 3 -6.10 -11.27 7.52
N GLU A 4 -7.25 -11.51 6.89
CA GLU A 4 -7.57 -10.90 5.60
C GLU A 4 -7.77 -9.39 5.77
N MET A 5 -7.08 -8.60 4.95
CA MET A 5 -7.15 -7.15 4.92
C MET A 5 -7.46 -6.68 3.50
N THR A 6 -8.19 -5.57 3.38
CA THR A 6 -8.43 -4.88 2.11
C THR A 6 -7.80 -3.50 2.19
N CYS A 7 -6.86 -3.20 1.29
CA CYS A 7 -6.20 -1.90 1.27
C CYS A 7 -7.17 -0.79 0.83
N PRO A 8 -7.34 0.30 1.60
CA PRO A 8 -8.23 1.41 1.24
C PRO A 8 -7.72 2.24 0.06
N CYS A 9 -6.40 2.21 -0.21
CA CYS A 9 -5.79 2.96 -1.31
C CYS A 9 -6.02 2.29 -2.66
N CYS A 10 -5.78 0.99 -2.78
CA CYS A 10 -5.80 0.29 -4.08
C CYS A 10 -6.80 -0.87 -4.18
N GLY A 11 -7.48 -1.23 -3.09
CA GLY A 11 -8.43 -2.34 -3.06
C GLY A 11 -7.80 -3.74 -3.01
N THR A 12 -6.47 -3.86 -2.97
CA THR A 12 -5.78 -5.15 -2.87
C THR A 12 -6.20 -5.89 -1.60
N LYS A 13 -6.64 -7.13 -1.77
CA LYS A 13 -6.88 -8.07 -0.67
C LYS A 13 -5.61 -8.87 -0.38
N PHE A 14 -5.20 -8.95 0.87
CA PHE A 14 -4.01 -9.70 1.28
C PHE A 14 -4.11 -10.17 2.73
N GLU A 15 -3.32 -11.20 3.07
CA GLU A 15 -3.19 -11.68 4.43
C GLU A 15 -1.98 -11.01 5.11
N GLY A 16 -2.22 -10.34 6.24
CA GLY A 16 -1.17 -9.65 7.00
C GLY A 16 -1.57 -9.39 8.45
N ASP A 17 -0.71 -8.70 9.19
CA ASP A 17 -0.96 -8.20 10.55
C ASP A 17 -1.26 -6.69 10.54
N PHE A 18 -1.65 -6.16 11.70
CA PHE A 18 -1.78 -4.71 11.87
C PHE A 18 -0.47 -4.00 11.52
N TYR A 19 -0.56 -2.88 10.81
CA TYR A 19 0.55 -2.06 10.32
C TYR A 19 1.43 -2.72 9.24
N ASP A 20 0.98 -3.84 8.63
CA ASP A 20 1.64 -4.34 7.42
C ASP A 20 1.39 -3.39 6.24
N GLU A 21 2.42 -3.22 5.42
CA GLU A 21 2.32 -2.50 4.16
C GLU A 21 1.53 -3.30 3.12
N CYS A 22 0.65 -2.62 2.40
CA CYS A 22 -0.02 -3.18 1.24
C CYS A 22 1.05 -3.62 0.22
N PRO A 23 1.02 -4.88 -0.24
CA PRO A 23 2.05 -5.40 -1.15
C PRO A 23 2.02 -4.74 -2.55
N GLN A 24 0.98 -3.98 -2.86
CA GLN A 24 0.79 -3.34 -4.17
C GLN A 24 1.23 -1.87 -4.17
N CYS A 25 0.68 -1.08 -3.26
CA CYS A 25 0.92 0.38 -3.20
C CYS A 25 1.69 0.83 -1.95
N CYS A 26 2.17 -0.10 -1.13
CA CYS A 26 2.91 0.17 0.12
C CYS A 26 2.11 0.90 1.22
N TRP A 27 0.80 1.10 1.05
CA TRP A 27 -0.06 1.70 2.08
C TRP A 27 -0.05 0.87 3.37
N VAL A 28 0.41 1.44 4.47
CA VAL A 28 0.38 0.82 5.80
C VAL A 28 -1.07 0.64 6.22
N CYS A 29 -1.48 -0.62 6.36
CA CYS A 29 -2.81 -1.00 6.80
C CYS A 29 -2.78 -1.20 8.32
N ASP A 30 -3.06 -0.12 9.04
CA ASP A 30 -3.10 -0.10 10.51
C ASP A 30 -4.29 -0.86 11.11
N GLY A 31 -5.17 -1.42 10.26
CA GLY A 31 -6.11 -2.43 10.68
C GLY A 31 -7.29 -1.94 11.53
N PHE A 32 -7.41 -0.62 11.69
CA PHE A 32 -8.62 0.05 12.11
C PHE A 32 -9.48 0.31 10.86
N LEU A 33 -10.79 0.06 10.99
CA LEU A 33 -11.74 0.60 10.03
C LEU A 33 -11.77 2.11 10.30
N TRP A 34 -10.99 2.87 9.55
CA TRP A 34 -11.15 4.31 9.48
C TRP A 34 -12.62 4.58 9.14
N ASP A 35 -13.32 5.35 9.98
CA ASP A 35 -14.66 5.79 9.60
C ASP A 35 -14.54 6.58 8.29
N GLU A 36 -15.58 6.58 7.45
CA GLU A 36 -15.53 7.30 6.16
C GLU A 36 -15.11 8.77 6.31
N LYS A 37 -15.34 9.34 7.49
CA LYS A 37 -14.98 10.72 7.87
C LYS A 37 -13.47 10.92 8.01
N ASP A 38 -12.74 9.91 8.47
CA ASP A 38 -11.30 9.95 8.70
C ASP A 38 -10.50 9.64 7.43
N LEU A 39 -11.13 8.97 6.45
CA LEU A 39 -10.51 8.60 5.17
C LEU A 39 -10.24 9.82 4.25
N PHE A 40 -10.93 10.94 4.47
CA PHE A 40 -10.81 12.17 3.69
C PHE A 40 -10.27 13.35 4.48
N ASP A 41 -9.82 13.12 5.71
CA ASP A 41 -9.18 14.16 6.51
C ASP A 41 -7.71 14.28 6.10
N ASP A 42 -7.38 15.34 5.37
CA ASP A 42 -6.03 15.64 4.90
C ASP A 42 -5.05 15.93 6.07
N ASP A 43 -5.55 16.19 7.28
CA ASP A 43 -4.73 16.45 8.47
C ASP A 43 -4.37 15.17 9.24
N LEU A 44 -5.06 14.05 8.99
CA LEU A 44 -4.74 12.73 9.54
C LEU A 44 -3.72 12.02 8.66
N ILE A 45 -2.47 12.51 8.72
CA ILE A 45 -1.31 11.73 8.30
C ILE A 45 -1.17 10.60 9.32
N GLY A 46 -1.85 9.47 9.07
CA GLY A 46 -1.62 8.22 9.79
C GLY A 46 -0.17 7.74 9.61
N PRO A 47 0.15 6.45 9.71
CA PRO A 47 1.51 5.97 9.47
C PRO A 47 2.01 6.17 8.02
N ASN A 48 1.18 6.71 7.12
CA ASN A 48 1.45 6.88 5.71
C ASN A 48 1.94 8.30 5.38
N PRO A 49 2.82 8.49 4.38
CA PRO A 49 3.43 9.77 4.05
C PRO A 49 2.49 10.75 3.32
N LEU A 50 1.29 10.32 2.94
CA LEU A 50 0.33 11.07 2.15
C LEU A 50 -1.10 10.82 2.65
N PRO A 51 -2.00 11.80 2.51
CA PRO A 51 -3.44 11.57 2.64
C PRO A 51 -3.92 10.49 1.67
N LEU A 52 -4.97 9.77 2.04
CA LEU A 52 -5.49 8.65 1.25
C LEU A 52 -5.90 9.09 -0.17
N GLY A 53 -6.54 10.26 -0.31
CA GLY A 53 -6.93 10.80 -1.62
C GLY A 53 -5.73 10.99 -2.55
N LYS A 54 -4.60 11.51 -2.03
CA LYS A 54 -3.36 11.66 -2.81
C LYS A 54 -2.71 10.34 -3.17
N ALA A 55 -2.76 9.37 -2.26
CA ALA A 55 -2.31 8.01 -2.56
C ALA A 55 -3.15 7.34 -3.67
N GLN A 56 -4.47 7.53 -3.64
CA GLN A 56 -5.39 7.04 -4.69
C GLN A 56 -5.14 7.73 -6.05
N GLU A 57 -4.87 9.03 -6.06
CA GLU A 57 -4.47 9.77 -7.27
C GLU A 57 -3.16 9.22 -7.86
N LEU A 58 -2.15 8.91 -7.03
CA LEU A 58 -0.90 8.29 -7.48
C LEU A 58 -1.12 6.87 -8.01
N TYR A 59 -1.96 6.10 -7.32
CA TYR A 59 -2.30 4.74 -7.75
C TYR A 59 -2.99 4.73 -9.12
N ALA A 60 -3.90 5.67 -9.38
CA ALA A 60 -4.52 5.85 -10.70
C ALA A 60 -3.50 6.18 -11.81
N GLN A 61 -2.35 6.78 -11.46
CA GLN A 61 -1.23 7.05 -12.36
C GLN A 61 -0.26 5.86 -12.49
N GLY A 62 -0.53 4.72 -11.86
CA GLY A 62 0.35 3.57 -11.89
C GLY A 62 1.51 3.64 -10.89
N LYS A 63 1.41 4.48 -9.85
CA LYS A 63 2.46 4.70 -8.83
C LYS A 63 2.00 4.26 -7.44
N ASP A 64 2.96 3.92 -6.57
CA ASP A 64 2.72 3.69 -5.15
C ASP A 64 2.71 5.01 -4.35
N ILE A 65 2.56 4.92 -3.02
CA ILE A 65 2.51 6.10 -2.13
C ILE A 65 3.80 6.92 -2.09
N TYR A 66 4.91 6.37 -2.59
CA TYR A 66 6.21 7.07 -2.66
C TYR A 66 6.46 7.65 -4.06
N GLY A 67 5.55 7.42 -5.01
CA GLY A 67 5.69 7.87 -6.39
C GLY A 67 6.46 6.90 -7.29
N ASP A 68 6.84 5.73 -6.78
CA ASP A 68 7.50 4.68 -7.55
C ASP A 68 6.46 3.88 -8.37
N PRO A 69 6.83 3.29 -9.52
CA PRO A 69 5.91 2.44 -10.28
C PRO A 69 5.35 1.27 -9.46
N ILE A 70 4.04 1.01 -9.54
CA ILE A 70 3.37 -0.06 -8.78
C ILE A 70 4.04 -1.41 -9.05
N LYS A 71 4.33 -2.14 -7.97
CA LYS A 71 4.84 -3.50 -8.04
C LYS A 71 3.74 -4.42 -8.56
N LYS A 72 4.04 -5.20 -9.61
CA LYS A 72 3.13 -6.26 -10.08
C LYS A 72 3.11 -7.38 -9.04
N ILE A 73 2.06 -7.46 -8.24
CA ILE A 73 1.75 -8.70 -7.50
C ILE A 73 1.04 -9.66 -8.45
N ASN A 74 1.71 -10.77 -8.77
CA ASN A 74 1.01 -11.92 -9.33
C ASN A 74 -0.04 -12.38 -8.32
N LYS A 75 -1.27 -12.64 -8.80
CA LYS A 75 -2.46 -13.02 -8.01
C LYS A 75 -2.30 -14.28 -7.12
N ASN A 76 -1.10 -14.85 -7.05
CA ASN A 76 -0.71 -16.03 -6.27
C ASN A 76 0.45 -15.72 -5.31
N GLY A 77 0.30 -14.72 -4.44
CA GLY A 77 0.97 -14.64 -3.12
C GLY A 77 2.50 -14.83 -3.02
N ARG A 78 3.28 -14.79 -4.11
CA ARG A 78 4.73 -14.95 -4.05
C ARG A 78 5.41 -13.59 -3.98
N LYS A 79 5.92 -13.32 -2.77
CA LYS A 79 6.90 -12.27 -2.45
C LYS A 79 7.86 -12.06 -3.62
N TYR A 80 7.90 -10.85 -4.17
CA TYR A 80 8.98 -10.44 -5.04
C TYR A 80 10.25 -10.33 -4.18
N HIS A 81 11.12 -11.34 -4.24
CA HIS A 81 12.51 -11.15 -3.85
C HIS A 81 13.10 -10.13 -4.84
N LYS A 82 13.50 -8.95 -4.34
CA LYS A 82 14.36 -8.02 -5.07
C LYS A 82 15.63 -8.79 -5.45
N ASN A 83 15.77 -9.16 -6.72
CA ASN A 83 17.06 -9.55 -7.25
C ASN A 83 17.94 -8.30 -7.26
N THR A 84 19.10 -8.45 -6.62
CA THR A 84 20.20 -7.51 -6.54
C THR A 84 20.57 -6.97 -7.92
N VAL A 85 20.62 -5.64 -8.03
CA VAL A 85 21.18 -4.95 -9.19
C VAL A 85 22.69 -5.21 -9.19
N ARG A 86 23.15 -6.02 -10.15
CA ARG A 86 24.56 -6.08 -10.54
C ARG A 86 24.80 -4.89 -11.48
N GLN A 87 25.56 -3.90 -11.03
CA GLN A 87 26.17 -2.89 -11.88
C GLN A 87 27.68 -3.05 -11.76
N GLU A 88 28.30 -3.56 -12.82
CA GLU A 88 29.73 -3.39 -13.10
C GLU A 88 29.82 -2.97 -14.57
N PRO A 89 30.64 -1.95 -14.86
CA PRO A 89 31.65 -2.07 -15.90
C PRO A 89 33.03 -2.36 -15.29
#